data_AF-A0A349G6N5-F1
#
_entry.id   AF-A0A349G6N5-F1
#
_cell.length_a   1.000
_cell.length_b   1.000
_cell.length_c   1.000
_cell.angle_alpha   90.00
_cell.angle_beta   90.00
_cell.angle_gamma   90.00
#
_symmetry.space_group_name_H-M   'P 1'
#
loop_
_entity.id
_entity.type
_entity.pdbx_description
1 polymer ?
#
loop_
_entity_poly.entity_id
_entity_poly.type
_entity_poly.pdbx_seq_one_letter_code
_entity_poly.pdbx_strand_id
1 'polypeptide(L)' 'MPEVGYRAPEVPEHYNIHEVDGITVYVKKNVTTTANQLEFVASKLLFVTTLEVRGVRTKSL' A
#
# COMPACT_ATOMS: atom_id res chain seq x y z
N MET A 1 -21.40 4.33 -4.24
CA MET A 1 -19.99 4.10 -4.63
C MET A 1 -19.72 2.63 -4.42
N PRO A 2 -19.11 1.90 -5.37
CA PRO A 2 -18.78 0.50 -5.14
C PRO A 2 -17.78 0.39 -3.99
N GLU A 3 -18.07 -0.48 -3.01
CA GLU A 3 -17.10 -0.83 -1.98
C GLU A 3 -15.93 -1.55 -2.66
N VAL A 4 -14.78 -0.89 -2.75
CA VAL A 4 -13.54 -1.54 -3.17
C VAL A 4 -13.01 -2.29 -1.96
N GLY A 5 -13.47 -3.52 -1.77
CA GLY A 5 -12.95 -4.42 -0.76
C GLY A 5 -11.56 -4.91 -1.18
N TYR A 6 -10.52 -4.54 -0.44
CA TYR A 6 -9.18 -5.08 -0.65
C TYR A 6 -9.05 -6.40 0.12
N ARG A 7 -8.80 -7.49 -0.60
CA ARG A 7 -8.44 -8.79 -0.02
C ARG A 7 -6.94 -9.00 -0.10
N ALA A 8 -6.40 -9.76 0.86
CA ALA A 8 -5.02 -10.21 0.77
C ALA A 8 -4.78 -10.96 -0.56
N PRO A 9 -3.62 -10.80 -1.20
CA PRO A 9 -3.32 -11.47 -2.45
C PRO A 9 -3.23 -12.99 -2.28
N GLU A 10 -3.79 -13.73 -3.23
CA GLU A 10 -3.80 -15.20 -3.23
C GLU A 10 -2.40 -15.80 -3.44
N VAL A 11 -1.48 -15.04 -4.05
CA VAL A 11 -0.09 -15.45 -4.31
C VAL A 11 0.86 -14.45 -3.63
N PRO A 12 1.21 -14.67 -2.34
CA PRO A 12 2.02 -13.72 -1.55
C PRO A 12 3.43 -13.53 -2.11
N GLU A 13 3.97 -14.52 -2.82
CA GLU A 13 5.34 -14.55 -3.35
C GLU A 13 5.62 -13.41 -4.35
N HIS A 14 4.58 -12.87 -4.99
CA HIS A 14 4.67 -11.74 -5.92
C HIS A 14 4.68 -10.37 -5.23
N TYR A 15 4.62 -10.34 -3.90
CA TYR A 15 4.51 -9.11 -3.11
C TYR A 15 5.62 -9.00 -2.07
N ASN A 16 6.05 -7.78 -1.81
CA ASN A 16 6.73 -7.39 -0.59
C ASN A 16 5.65 -7.04 0.43
N ILE A 17 5.79 -7.55 1.64
CA ILE A 17 4.82 -7.36 2.72
C ILE A 17 5.41 -6.36 3.70
N HIS A 18 4.63 -5.32 4.02
CA HIS A 18 4.98 -4.32 5.03
C HIS A 18 3.90 -4.32 6.11
N GLU A 19 4.31 -4.11 7.35
CA GLU A 19 3.39 -3.94 8.48
C GLU A 19 3.51 -2.52 9.00
N VAL A 20 2.38 -1.80 9.06
CA VAL A 20 2.33 -0.37 9.41
C VAL A 20 1.18 -0.15 10.38
N ASP A 21 1.48 0.09 11.65
CA ASP A 21 0.48 0.32 12.72
C ASP A 21 -0.66 -0.73 12.80
N GLY A 22 -0.33 -2.00 12.52
CA GLY A 22 -1.27 -3.12 12.49
C GLY A 22 -1.99 -3.31 11.14
N ILE A 23 -1.60 -2.56 10.11
CA ILE A 23 -2.08 -2.69 8.73
C ILE A 23 -1.05 -3.46 7.91
N THR A 24 -1.47 -4.54 7.27
CA THR A 24 -0.63 -5.26 6.31
C THR A 24 -0.76 -4.65 4.92
N VAL A 25 0.36 -4.19 4.37
CA VAL A 25 0.45 -3.59 3.04
C VAL A 25 1.20 -4.51 2.10
N TYR A 26 0.58 -4.85 0.97
CA TYR A 26 1.16 -5.72 -0.06
C TYR A 26 1.59 -4.88 -1.26
N VAL A 27 2.90 -4.85 -1.54
CA VAL A 27 3.48 -4.13 -2.68
C VAL A 27 3.97 -5.14 -3.71
N LYS A 28 3.40 -5.12 -4.92
CA LYS A 28 3.81 -6.06 -5.97
C LYS A 28 5.28 -5.82 -6.36
N LYS A 29 6.08 -6.88 -6.39
CA LYS A 29 7.54 -6.83 -6.60
C LYS A 29 7.96 -6.20 -7.93
N ASN A 30 7.08 -6.23 -8.93
CA ASN A 30 7.35 -5.71 -10.28
C ASN A 30 6.75 -4.31 -10.50
N VAL A 31 6.51 -3.54 -9.44
CA VAL A 31 6.08 -2.15 -9.56
C VAL A 31 7.31 -1.26 -9.66
N THR A 32 7.42 -0.53 -10.77
CA THR A 32 8.47 0.47 -10.94
C THR A 32 8.13 1.70 -10.09
N THR A 33 8.83 1.88 -8.98
CA THR A 33 8.71 3.08 -8.14
C THR A 33 9.74 4.10 -8.59
N THR A 34 9.36 5.39 -8.59
CA THR A 34 10.32 6.48 -8.83
C THR A 34 11.06 6.89 -7.56
N ALA A 35 10.59 6.48 -6.39
CA ALA A 35 11.29 6.66 -5.14
C ALA A 35 12.26 5.50 -4.89
N ASN A 36 13.40 5.83 -4.31
CA ASN A 36 14.39 4.87 -3.82
C ASN A 36 13.82 3.96 -2.73
N GLN A 37 12.82 4.44 -1.99
CA GLN A 37 12.11 3.70 -0.95
C GLN A 37 10.66 4.17 -0.90
N LEU A 38 9.73 3.23 -0.68
CA LEU A 38 8.33 3.54 -0.40
C LEU A 38 8.18 3.87 1.08
N GLU A 39 7.45 4.93 1.37
CA GLU A 39 7.08 5.32 2.72
C GLU A 39 5.58 5.14 2.91
N PHE A 40 5.21 4.49 4.02
CA PHE A 40 3.83 4.25 4.41
C PHE A 40 3.57 4.98 5.72
N VAL A 41 2.60 5.88 5.71
CA VAL A 41 2.21 6.63 6.90
C VAL A 41 0.78 6.27 7.23
N ALA A 42 0.60 5.51 8.32
CA ALA A 42 -0.71 5.34 8.91
C ALA A 42 -1.04 6.53 9.80
N SER A 43 -2.28 7.02 9.73
CA SER A 43 -2.79 8.07 10.60
C SER A 43 -4.15 7.66 11.12
N LYS A 44 -4.36 7.82 12.43
CA LYS A 44 -5.62 7.45 13.10
C LYS A 44 -6.37 8.73 13.47
N LEU A 45 -7.58 8.87 12.94
CA LEU A 45 -8.50 9.97 13.23
C LEU A 45 -9.82 9.39 13.74
N LEU A 46 -10.05 9.49 15.05
CA LEU A 46 -11.23 8.94 15.73
C LEU A 46 -11.46 7.46 15.39
N PHE A 47 -12.31 7.18 14.39
CA PHE A 47 -12.70 5.85 13.93
C PHE A 47 -12.15 5.48 12.54
N VAL A 48 -11.44 6.39 11.89
CA VAL A 48 -10.90 6.20 10.54
C VAL A 48 -9.39 6.03 10.64
N THR A 49 -8.88 4.95 10.05
CA THR A 49 -7.44 4.79 9.82
C THR A 49 -7.17 5.09 8.35
N THR A 50 -6.36 6.12 8.08
CA THR A 50 -5.90 6.45 6.74
C THR A 50 -4.50 5.89 6.54
N LEU A 51 -4.23 5.38 5.34
CA LEU A 51 -2.90 4.95 4.92
C LEU A 51 -2.48 5.83 3.74
N GLU A 52 -1.47 6.66 3.96
CA GLU A 52 -0.86 7.47 2.91
C GLU A 52 0.38 6.75 2.38
N VAL A 53 0.43 6.56 1.05
CA VAL A 53 1.61 6.01 0.36
C VAL A 53 2.38 7.16 -0.28
N ARG A 54 3.63 7.35 0.12
CA ARG A 54 4.52 8.38 -0.44
C ARG A 54 5.61 7.73 -1.29
N GLY A 55 6.09 8.47 -2.28
CA GLY A 55 7.16 8.01 -3.18
C GLY A 55 6.69 7.24 -4.42
N VAL A 56 5.38 7.08 -4.61
CA VAL A 56 4.82 6.54 -5.85
C VAL A 56 4.55 7.69 -6.82
N ARG A 57 5.38 7.85 -7.86
CA ARG A 57 4.89 8.50 -9.09
C ARG A 57 4.45 7.39 -10.02
N THR A 58 3.14 7.25 -10.17
CA THR A 58 2.61 6.51 -11.29
C THR A 58 2.97 7.29 -12.55
N LYS A 59 3.75 6.68 -13.44
CA LYS A 59 3.85 7.21 -14.80
C LYS A 59 2.44 7.05 -15.39
N SER A 60 1.68 8.13 -15.48
CA SER A 60 0.40 8.10 -16.21
C SER A 60 0.71 7.63 -17.62
N LEU A 61 0.09 6.52 -18.02
CA LEU A 61 0.02 6.09 -19.41
C LEU A 61 -0.90 7.03 -20.17
#